data_AF-A0A8J2LCW4-F1
#
_entry.id   AF-A0A8J2LCW4-F1
#
_cell.length_a   1.000
_cell.length_b   1.000
_cell.length_c   1.000
_cell.angle_alpha   90.00
_cell.angle_beta   90.00
_cell.angle_gamma   90.00
#
_symmetry.space_group_name_H-M   'P 1'
#
loop_
_entity.id
_entity.type
_entity.pdbx_description
1 polymer ?
#
loop_
_entity_poly.entity_id
_entity_poly.type
_entity_poly.pdbx_seq_one_letter_code
_entity_poly.pdbx_strand_id
1 'polypeptide(L)'
;MYRQILVHPDDTPYQRIIWRESPENPELDFELLTVTYGTASAPYLATRTLKQLAEDERADHPIGSQVLVNDFYVDDLLSGARTADEAINLKLELTRLLNRGDLTYVNGHPMIRIGNFELHGFCDSSESAYAAVVYVRTLGSNPRVTIMAAKSKVAPIKQ
;
A
#
# COMPACT_ATOMS: atom_id res chain seq x y z
N MET A 1 -2.13 -2.12 -4.14
CA MET A 1 -1.19 -1.85 -5.25
C MET A 1 -1.68 -2.38 -6.60
N TYR A 2 -2.10 -3.66 -6.69
CA TYR A 2 -2.36 -4.36 -7.96
C TYR A 2 -3.24 -3.66 -9.00
N ARG A 3 -4.38 -3.08 -8.58
CA ARG A 3 -5.34 -2.44 -9.51
C ARG A 3 -4.85 -1.13 -10.13
N GLN A 4 -3.64 -0.69 -9.78
CA GLN A 4 -2.98 0.47 -10.40
C GLN A 4 -2.03 0.04 -11.53
N ILE A 5 -1.87 -1.27 -11.76
CA ILE A 5 -0.97 -1.83 -12.76
C ILE A 5 -1.81 -2.40 -13.89
N LEU A 6 -1.68 -1.83 -15.09
CA LEU A 6 -2.35 -2.32 -16.28
C LEU A 6 -1.77 -3.67 -16.72
N VAL A 7 -2.66 -4.53 -17.18
CA VAL A 7 -2.32 -5.77 -17.86
C VAL A 7 -2.13 -5.46 -19.34
N HIS A 8 -1.17 -6.12 -19.98
CA HIS A 8 -0.96 -5.94 -21.42
C HIS A 8 -2.25 -6.29 -22.19
N PRO A 9 -2.66 -5.53 -23.22
CA PRO A 9 -3.90 -5.81 -23.96
C PRO A 9 -3.99 -7.22 -24.52
N ASP A 10 -2.87 -7.84 -24.89
CA ASP A 10 -2.85 -9.23 -25.38
C ASP A 10 -3.14 -10.25 -24.26
N ASP A 11 -2.98 -9.86 -22.99
CA ASP A 11 -3.18 -10.71 -21.82
C ASP A 11 -4.54 -10.50 -21.12
N THR A 12 -5.24 -9.38 -21.39
CA THR A 12 -6.57 -9.09 -20.78
C THR A 12 -7.64 -10.14 -21.10
N PRO A 13 -7.68 -10.78 -22.29
CA PRO A 13 -8.66 -11.84 -22.57
C PRO A 13 -8.55 -13.05 -21.64
N TYR A 14 -7.36 -13.31 -21.06
CA TYR A 14 -7.16 -14.39 -20.09
C TYR A 14 -7.66 -14.04 -18.68
N GLN A 15 -8.07 -12.79 -18.44
CA GLN A 15 -8.65 -12.34 -17.17
C GLN A 15 -10.17 -12.12 -17.27
N ARG A 16 -10.84 -12.80 -18.20
CA ARG A 16 -12.29 -12.71 -18.35
C ARG A 16 -13.02 -13.27 -17.15
N ILE A 17 -14.07 -12.55 -16.74
CA ILE A 17 -15.04 -13.00 -15.77
C ILE A 17 -16.44 -12.93 -16.39
N ILE A 18 -17.30 -13.84 -15.95
CA ILE A 18 -18.74 -13.77 -16.21
C ILE A 18 -19.41 -13.20 -14.97
N TRP A 19 -20.27 -12.21 -15.15
CA TRP A 19 -21.02 -11.59 -14.07
C TRP A 19 -22.47 -11.36 -14.47
N ARG A 20 -23.36 -11.52 -13.49
CA ARG A 20 -24.77 -11.14 -13.58
C ARG A 20 -25.25 -10.69 -12.21
N GLU A 21 -26.18 -9.74 -12.19
CA GLU A 21 -26.73 -9.19 -10.94
C GLU A 21 -27.74 -10.14 -10.29
N SER A 22 -28.55 -10.82 -11.10
CA SER A 22 -29.61 -11.75 -10.67
C SER A 22 -29.69 -12.94 -11.63
N PRO A 23 -30.20 -14.13 -11.22
CA PRO A 23 -30.32 -15.29 -12.09
C PRO A 23 -31.16 -15.07 -13.36
N GLU A 24 -32.05 -14.10 -13.35
CA GLU A 24 -32.94 -13.73 -14.46
C GLU A 24 -32.25 -12.84 -15.50
N ASN A 25 -31.14 -12.17 -15.13
CA ASN A 25 -30.40 -11.30 -16.02
C ASN A 25 -29.48 -12.12 -16.93
N PRO A 26 -29.25 -11.67 -18.17
CA PRO A 26 -28.26 -12.31 -19.04
C PRO A 26 -26.87 -12.22 -18.42
N GLU A 27 -26.05 -13.23 -18.71
CA GLU A 27 -24.64 -13.24 -18.36
C GLU A 27 -23.90 -12.15 -19.16
N LEU A 28 -23.09 -11.35 -18.46
CA LEU A 28 -22.20 -10.36 -19.06
C LEU A 28 -20.76 -10.87 -18.94
N ASP A 29 -19.96 -10.68 -19.99
CA ASP A 29 -18.54 -10.92 -19.97
C ASP A 29 -17.75 -9.62 -19.79
N PHE A 30 -16.77 -9.66 -18.89
CA PHE A 30 -15.89 -8.52 -18.60
C PHE A 30 -14.43 -8.94 -18.65
N GLU A 31 -13.57 -8.10 -19.22
CA GLU A 31 -12.12 -8.23 -19.13
C GLU A 31 -11.57 -7.34 -18.03
N LEU A 32 -10.82 -7.93 -17.09
CA LEU A 32 -10.12 -7.16 -16.07
C LEU A 32 -8.85 -6.55 -16.67
N LEU A 33 -8.79 -5.22 -16.66
CA LEU A 33 -7.70 -4.45 -17.30
C LEU A 33 -6.44 -4.31 -16.45
N THR A 34 -6.50 -4.72 -15.18
CA THR A 34 -5.43 -4.48 -14.20
C THR A 34 -5.08 -5.78 -13.52
N VAL A 35 -3.87 -5.84 -12.95
CA VAL A 35 -3.43 -7.01 -12.18
C VAL A 35 -4.47 -7.27 -11.09
N THR A 36 -5.08 -8.46 -11.14
CA THR A 36 -6.14 -8.86 -10.20
C THR A 36 -5.60 -9.81 -9.14
N TYR A 37 -6.18 -9.71 -7.94
CA TYR A 37 -5.88 -10.61 -6.83
C TYR A 37 -6.35 -12.04 -7.12
N GLY A 38 -5.70 -13.00 -6.46
CA GLY A 38 -6.05 -14.43 -6.59
C GLY A 38 -5.34 -15.17 -7.72
N THR A 39 -4.61 -14.47 -8.60
CA THR A 39 -3.70 -15.12 -9.56
C THR A 39 -2.35 -15.39 -8.91
N ALA A 40 -1.72 -16.52 -9.25
CA ALA A 40 -0.41 -16.89 -8.70
C ALA A 40 0.71 -15.88 -9.07
N SER A 41 0.56 -15.19 -10.21
CA SER A 41 1.54 -14.23 -10.71
C SER A 41 1.36 -12.80 -10.17
N ALA A 42 0.19 -12.44 -9.63
CA ALA A 42 -0.09 -11.07 -9.20
C ALA A 42 0.94 -10.48 -8.21
N PRO A 43 1.37 -11.20 -7.15
CA PRO A 43 2.39 -10.68 -6.23
C PRO A 43 3.71 -10.37 -6.95
N TYR A 44 4.15 -11.27 -7.82
CA TYR A 44 5.38 -11.08 -8.59
C TYR A 44 5.29 -9.87 -9.52
N LEU A 45 4.19 -9.75 -10.28
CA LEU A 45 4.01 -8.63 -11.22
C LEU A 45 4.02 -7.28 -10.49
N ALA A 46 3.37 -7.19 -9.34
CA ALA A 46 3.32 -5.95 -8.60
C ALA A 46 4.66 -5.57 -7.97
N THR A 47 5.34 -6.53 -7.32
CA THR A 47 6.69 -6.29 -6.79
C THR A 47 7.69 -5.96 -7.90
N ARG A 48 7.60 -6.63 -9.07
CA ARG A 48 8.50 -6.36 -10.20
C ARG A 48 8.29 -4.98 -10.79
N THR A 49 7.04 -4.50 -10.82
CA THR A 49 6.69 -3.14 -11.27
C THR A 49 7.31 -2.08 -10.36
N LEU A 50 7.17 -2.24 -9.03
CA LEU A 50 7.85 -1.36 -8.07
C LEU A 50 9.37 -1.38 -8.26
N LYS A 51 9.98 -2.57 -8.33
CA LYS A 51 11.44 -2.69 -8.54
C LYS A 51 11.90 -2.04 -9.83
N GLN A 52 11.11 -2.10 -10.90
CA GLN A 52 11.44 -1.42 -12.16
C GLN A 52 11.40 0.10 -11.99
N LEU A 53 10.32 0.62 -11.39
CA LEU A 53 10.19 2.05 -11.10
C LEU A 53 11.35 2.58 -10.24
N ALA A 54 11.77 1.81 -9.23
CA ALA A 54 12.90 2.17 -8.38
C ALA A 54 14.23 2.23 -9.16
N GLU A 55 14.42 1.36 -10.16
CA GLU A 55 15.60 1.40 -11.02
C GLU A 55 15.58 2.62 -11.93
N ASP A 56 14.45 2.83 -12.61
CA ASP A 56 14.28 3.89 -13.61
C ASP A 56 14.44 5.29 -13.00
N GLU A 57 13.96 5.48 -11.77
CA GLU A 57 13.93 6.79 -11.08
C GLU A 57 15.04 6.94 -10.01
N ARG A 58 15.98 5.99 -9.93
CA ARG A 58 17.03 5.94 -8.89
C ARG A 58 17.90 7.19 -8.84
N ALA A 59 18.21 7.77 -9.99
CA ALA A 59 19.10 8.93 -10.07
C ALA A 59 18.50 10.17 -9.37
N ASP A 60 17.19 10.34 -9.50
CA ASP A 60 16.47 11.50 -8.96
C ASP A 60 15.89 11.24 -7.55
N HIS A 61 15.72 9.97 -7.18
CA HIS A 61 15.10 9.55 -5.91
C HIS A 61 15.88 8.42 -5.21
N PRO A 62 17.16 8.63 -4.85
CA PRO A 62 18.03 7.56 -4.37
C PRO A 62 17.57 6.89 -3.06
N ILE A 63 17.00 7.66 -2.12
CA ILE A 63 16.51 7.14 -0.84
C ILE A 63 15.18 6.42 -1.07
N GLY A 64 14.27 7.06 -1.83
CA GLY A 64 12.97 6.51 -2.19
C GLY A 64 13.11 5.18 -2.92
N SER A 65 14.01 5.09 -3.89
CA SER A 65 14.30 3.87 -4.64
C SER A 65 14.86 2.76 -3.75
N GLN A 66 15.77 3.08 -2.83
CA GLN A 66 16.33 2.07 -1.93
C GLN A 66 15.26 1.45 -1.02
N VAL A 67 14.38 2.30 -0.48
CA VAL A 67 13.25 1.90 0.35
C VAL A 67 12.22 1.14 -0.46
N LEU A 68 11.93 1.56 -1.70
CA LEU A 68 10.97 0.85 -2.56
C LEU A 68 11.41 -0.60 -2.86
N VAL A 69 12.73 -0.84 -2.95
CA VAL A 69 13.29 -2.17 -3.24
C VAL A 69 13.37 -3.05 -2.00
N ASN A 70 13.72 -2.49 -0.84
CA ASN A 70 14.05 -3.25 0.36
C ASN A 70 12.91 -3.37 1.37
N ASP A 71 12.04 -2.36 1.44
CA ASP A 71 11.15 -2.16 2.58
C ASP A 71 9.69 -2.42 2.22
N PHE A 72 9.39 -2.76 0.96
CA PHE A 72 8.07 -3.23 0.55
C PHE A 72 7.93 -4.74 0.82
N TYR A 73 6.94 -5.08 1.64
CA TYR A 73 6.40 -6.43 1.72
C TYR A 73 5.07 -6.49 0.98
N VAL A 74 5.11 -6.97 -0.27
CA VAL A 74 3.93 -7.05 -1.13
C VAL A 74 3.29 -5.66 -1.31
N ASP A 75 2.10 -5.40 -0.75
CA ASP A 75 1.38 -4.13 -0.84
C ASP A 75 1.78 -3.13 0.27
N ASP A 76 2.46 -3.59 1.32
CA ASP A 76 2.75 -2.80 2.51
C ASP A 76 4.19 -2.26 2.46
N LEU A 77 4.33 -0.94 2.65
CA LEU A 77 5.62 -0.30 2.85
C LEU A 77 5.91 -0.21 4.35
N LEU A 78 7.03 -0.79 4.77
CA LEU A 78 7.47 -0.86 6.16
C LEU A 78 8.86 -0.23 6.28
N SER A 79 8.90 1.10 6.40
CA SER A 79 10.14 1.87 6.51
C SER A 79 10.09 2.89 7.64
N GLY A 80 11.25 3.41 8.02
CA GLY A 80 11.39 4.35 9.14
C GLY A 80 12.65 5.20 9.04
N ALA A 81 12.74 6.21 9.90
CA ALA A 81 13.90 7.09 9.98
C ALA A 81 14.24 7.42 11.45
N ARG A 82 15.45 7.96 11.68
CA ARG A 82 15.95 8.22 13.05
C ARG A 82 15.44 9.55 13.60
N THR A 83 15.00 10.46 12.71
CA THR A 83 14.43 11.75 13.07
C THR A 83 13.13 12.01 12.30
N ALA A 84 12.29 12.92 12.82
CA ALA A 84 11.06 13.32 12.15
C ALA A 84 11.33 13.97 10.78
N ASP A 85 12.39 14.77 10.67
CA ASP A 85 12.76 15.44 9.42
C ASP A 85 13.20 14.45 8.34
N GLU A 86 14.00 13.43 8.71
CA GLU A 86 14.36 12.34 7.80
C GLU A 86 13.13 11.55 7.34
N ALA A 87 12.18 11.28 8.26
CA ALA A 87 10.94 10.59 7.91
C ALA A 87 10.06 11.41 6.95
N ILE A 88 9.99 12.73 7.15
CA ILE A 88 9.27 13.64 6.26
C ILE A 88 9.92 13.66 4.87
N ASN A 89 11.25 13.76 4.81
CA ASN A 89 12.00 13.75 3.54
C ASN A 89 11.79 12.43 2.79
N LEU A 90 11.92 11.31 3.49
CA LEU A 90 11.67 9.97 2.92
C LEU A 90 10.26 9.87 2.35
N LYS A 91 9.24 10.29 3.11
CA LYS A 91 7.84 10.30 2.64
C LYS A 91 7.66 11.15 1.38
N LEU A 92 8.24 12.35 1.35
CA LEU A 92 8.11 13.25 0.20
C LEU A 92 8.76 12.65 -1.04
N GLU A 93 9.95 12.07 -0.88
CA GLU A 93 10.69 11.43 -1.97
C GLU A 93 9.95 10.19 -2.50
N LEU A 94 9.47 9.31 -1.63
CA LEU A 94 8.65 8.15 -2.01
C LEU A 94 7.36 8.56 -2.72
N THR A 95 6.71 9.62 -2.25
CA THR A 95 5.48 10.13 -2.88
C THR A 95 5.78 10.60 -4.30
N ARG A 96 6.88 11.33 -4.50
CA ARG A 96 7.31 11.78 -5.83
C ARG A 96 7.66 10.60 -6.72
N LEU A 97 8.50 9.67 -6.24
CA LEU A 97 8.90 8.47 -6.96
C LEU A 97 7.69 7.64 -7.41
N LEU A 98 6.77 7.32 -6.50
CA LEU A 98 5.58 6.52 -6.83
C LEU A 98 4.68 7.22 -7.86
N ASN A 99 4.52 8.55 -7.76
CA ASN A 99 3.78 9.32 -8.76
C ASN A 99 4.43 9.27 -10.16
N ARG A 100 5.73 8.98 -10.30
CA ARG A 100 6.37 8.81 -11.62
C ARG A 100 5.87 7.57 -12.35
N GLY A 101 5.43 6.55 -11.61
CA GLY A 101 4.82 5.33 -12.15
C GLY A 101 3.29 5.34 -12.12
N ASP A 102 2.66 6.52 -11.94
CA ASP A 102 1.21 6.66 -11.71
C ASP A 102 0.69 5.83 -10.52
N LEU A 103 1.59 5.46 -9.60
CA LEU A 103 1.26 4.74 -8.39
C LEU A 103 0.97 5.77 -7.29
N THR A 104 -0.24 5.77 -6.79
CA THR A 104 -0.60 6.64 -5.68
C THR A 104 -0.15 6.01 -4.37
N TYR A 105 0.80 6.67 -3.70
CA TYR A 105 1.12 6.39 -2.31
C TYR A 105 0.00 6.91 -1.41
N VAL A 106 -0.97 6.06 -1.10
CA VAL A 106 -1.95 6.34 -0.05
C VAL A 106 -1.26 6.03 1.28
N ASN A 107 -0.69 7.06 1.90
CA ASN A 107 0.06 6.94 3.16
C ASN A 107 -0.64 6.01 4.17
N GLY A 108 0.09 4.98 4.61
CA GLY A 108 -0.25 4.12 5.74
C GLY A 108 -0.15 4.79 7.11
N HIS A 109 -0.06 6.12 7.17
CA HIS A 109 -0.56 6.88 8.32
C HIS A 109 -1.93 7.41 7.95
N PRO A 110 -3.03 6.73 8.34
CA PRO A 110 -4.36 7.28 8.19
C PRO A 110 -4.50 8.42 9.21
N MET A 111 -3.92 9.58 8.92
CA MET A 111 -4.30 10.81 9.59
C MET A 111 -5.62 11.27 8.97
N ILE A 112 -6.69 10.65 9.42
CA ILE A 112 -8.05 11.00 9.03
C ILE A 112 -8.50 12.07 10.00
N ARG A 113 -8.63 13.31 9.50
CA ARG A 113 -9.14 14.42 10.29
C ARG A 113 -10.65 14.54 10.09
N ILE A 114 -11.41 14.46 11.18
CA ILE A 114 -12.87 14.65 11.21
C ILE A 114 -13.17 15.72 12.25
N GLY A 115 -13.40 16.96 11.80
CA GLY A 115 -13.61 18.11 12.68
C GLY A 115 -12.43 18.35 13.62
N ASN A 116 -12.69 18.26 14.94
CA ASN A 116 -11.70 18.44 16.00
C ASN A 116 -11.01 17.13 16.42
N PHE A 117 -11.05 16.09 15.58
CA PHE A 117 -10.41 14.81 15.86
C PHE A 117 -9.45 14.42 14.75
N GLU A 118 -8.31 13.86 15.11
CA GLU A 118 -7.38 13.19 14.21
C GLU A 118 -7.31 11.71 14.61
N LEU A 119 -7.55 10.82 13.66
CA LEU A 119 -7.20 9.41 13.82
C LEU A 119 -5.74 9.22 13.45
N HIS A 120 -4.99 8.36 14.13
CA HIS A 120 -3.58 8.07 13.83
C HIS A 120 -3.37 6.57 13.89
N GLY A 121 -3.06 5.92 12.77
CA GLY A 121 -2.73 4.50 12.73
C GLY A 121 -1.22 4.29 12.68
N PHE A 122 -0.69 3.45 13.56
CA PHE A 122 0.70 2.99 13.54
C PHE A 122 0.70 1.48 13.33
N CYS A 123 1.62 0.99 12.52
CA CYS A 123 1.87 -0.44 12.40
C CYS A 123 3.36 -0.69 12.40
N ASP A 124 3.75 -1.82 12.97
CA ASP A 124 5.11 -2.33 12.97
C ASP A 124 5.05 -3.83 12.70
N SER A 125 6.04 -4.35 11.98
CA SER A 125 6.12 -5.78 11.73
C SER A 125 7.54 -6.25 11.56
N SER A 126 7.76 -7.52 11.89
CA SER A 126 9.02 -8.23 11.81
C SER A 126 8.76 -9.66 11.35
N GLU A 127 9.85 -10.39 11.09
CA GLU A 127 9.79 -11.84 10.82
C GLU A 127 9.19 -12.64 11.98
N SER A 128 9.12 -12.07 13.20
CA SER A 128 8.57 -12.74 14.38
C SER A 128 7.10 -12.40 14.64
N ALA A 129 6.67 -11.17 14.38
CA ALA A 129 5.32 -10.69 14.71
C ALA A 129 5.00 -9.38 14.00
N TYR A 130 3.71 -9.07 13.91
CA TYR A 130 3.22 -7.76 13.50
C TYR A 130 2.23 -7.19 14.53
N ALA A 131 2.21 -5.87 14.65
CA ALA A 131 1.31 -5.12 15.51
C ALA A 131 0.81 -3.85 14.81
N ALA A 132 -0.42 -3.48 15.11
CA ALA A 132 -1.01 -2.21 14.69
C ALA A 132 -1.80 -1.60 15.84
N VAL A 133 -1.77 -0.28 15.95
CA VAL A 133 -2.52 0.51 16.94
C VAL A 133 -3.10 1.74 16.27
N VAL A 134 -4.33 2.07 16.65
CA VAL A 134 -5.04 3.27 16.20
C VAL A 134 -5.30 4.15 17.42
N TYR A 135 -4.82 5.38 17.36
CA TYR A 135 -5.09 6.43 18.33
C TYR A 135 -6.10 7.42 17.76
N VAL A 136 -6.89 8.03 18.62
CA VAL A 136 -7.63 9.25 18.32
C VAL A 136 -7.06 10.40 19.15
N ARG A 137 -6.78 11.51 18.49
CA ARG A 137 -6.31 12.75 19.10
C ARG A 137 -7.40 13.81 18.99
N THR A 138 -7.76 14.43 20.11
CA THR A 138 -8.61 15.62 20.11
C THR A 138 -7.78 16.87 19.86
N LEU A 139 -8.31 17.77 19.03
CA LEU A 139 -7.73 19.07 18.71
C LEU A 139 -8.43 20.15 19.54
N GLY A 140 -7.67 21.13 20.03
CA GLY A 140 -8.17 22.20 20.88
C GLY A 140 -7.10 22.70 21.86
N SER A 141 -7.51 23.53 22.81
CA SER A 141 -6.62 24.09 23.85
C SER A 141 -6.04 23.04 24.81
N ASN A 142 -6.66 21.86 24.89
CA ASN A 142 -6.18 20.74 25.69
C ASN A 142 -6.26 19.42 24.89
N PRO A 143 -5.26 19.14 24.04
CA PRO A 143 -5.28 17.94 23.21
C PRO A 143 -5.18 16.68 24.06
N ARG A 144 -6.03 15.68 23.78
CA ARG A 144 -5.99 14.36 24.40
C ARG A 144 -5.76 13.29 23.35
N VAL A 145 -4.98 12.28 23.68
CA VAL A 145 -4.73 11.12 22.81
C VAL A 145 -5.25 9.87 23.52
N THR A 146 -6.10 9.10 22.83
CA THR A 146 -6.71 7.87 23.36
C THR A 146 -6.49 6.73 22.38
N ILE A 147 -6.11 5.54 22.86
CA ILE A 147 -6.08 4.34 22.02
C ILE A 147 -7.50 3.91 21.73
N MET A 148 -7.83 3.78 20.44
CA MET A 148 -9.14 3.30 19.99
C MET A 148 -9.14 1.78 19.78
N ALA A 149 -8.08 1.26 19.18
CA ALA A 149 -7.92 -0.17 18.92
C ALA A 149 -6.44 -0.54 18.81
N ALA A 150 -6.09 -1.76 19.18
CA ALA A 150 -4.78 -2.35 18.95
C ALA A 150 -4.92 -3.84 18.61
N LYS A 151 -4.06 -4.34 17.73
CA LYS A 151 -4.00 -5.76 17.36
C LYS A 151 -2.56 -6.18 17.18
N SER A 152 -2.21 -7.38 17.63
CA SER A 152 -0.93 -8.01 17.35
C SER A 152 -1.12 -9.48 16.96
N LYS A 153 -0.18 -10.02 16.20
CA LYS A 153 -0.12 -11.44 15.84
C LYS A 153 1.32 -11.87 15.63
N VAL A 154 1.64 -13.10 16.04
CA VAL A 154 2.92 -13.75 15.74
C VAL A 154 2.93 -14.17 14.26
N ALA A 155 4.08 -13.99 13.60
CA ALA A 155 4.27 -14.42 12.22
C ALA A 155 4.12 -15.95 12.13
N PRO A 156 3.44 -16.48 11.09
CA PRO A 156 3.32 -17.92 10.90
C PRO A 156 4.71 -18.55 10.71
N ILE A 157 5.00 -19.62 11.45
CA ILE A 157 6.23 -20.39 11.26
C ILE A 157 6.14 -21.08 9.89
N LYS A 158 7.13 -20.85 9.01
CA LYS A 158 7.28 -21.65 7.79
C LYS A 158 7.54 -23.10 8.21
N GLN A 159 6.58 -23.99 7.95
CA GLN A 159 6.77 -25.44 8.02
C GLN A 159 7.46 -25.94 6.75
#